data_AF-A0A931QZV0-F1
#
_entry.id   AF-A0A931QZV0-F1
#
_cell.length_a   1.000
_cell.length_b   1.000
_cell.length_c   1.000
_cell.angle_alpha   90.00
_cell.angle_beta   90.00
_cell.angle_gamma   90.00
#
_symmetry.space_group_name_H-M   'P 1'
#
loop_
_entity.id
_entity.type
_entity.pdbx_description
1 polymer ?
#
loop_
_entity_poly.entity_id
_entity_poly.type
_entity_poly.pdbx_seq_one_letter_code
_entity_poly.pdbx_strand_id
1 'polypeptide(L)'
;MKKKSALLGFTLMVISAFLFRVDNSRGRSGPTLWLGAVPAWAAAPQAAEEKKQPQWKSREEYDAFQAIATAQEAAKKVALADAFLQKFGDSDFKDLVHVQTMTAYQQLGDSNKAIDAARQTLEANPDRLEALSYLSFAFPFVFKSNGDPDAESKLSRAAGDARHGLEVLQKVQKPESVSEDQFNQYIKGQRANFNNTLGFVALQRKDYQAAITSFRAAVEDNPADVYTFYRLGLAHLYSETPDYDNAVWNMARSVTLAKASNNPAGAEIEKFLSKVYIGFHGNEEGLAQIVSQAATSPTPPQGFKVEPMPTPEVTGNPSVDAFNQMAVPLKLGGPRAQEIWGKLKGQPIEMGGFVDSVEKSPDGNVYMVRIDLVDRSKGIEGVYDIELKNSTQPNVKNLGSGDPVRFKGTLDAYT
;
A
#
# COMPACT_ATOMS: atom_id res chain seq x y z
N MET A 1 -21.71 -19.01 -21.24
CA MET A 1 -20.57 -19.47 -20.39
C MET A 1 -20.49 -18.55 -19.17
N LYS A 2 -20.78 -19.07 -17.98
CA LYS A 2 -20.91 -18.30 -16.73
C LYS A 2 -19.51 -17.96 -16.19
N LYS A 3 -19.24 -16.66 -15.96
CA LYS A 3 -18.02 -16.18 -15.31
C LYS A 3 -18.05 -16.58 -13.83
N LYS A 4 -17.08 -17.37 -13.39
CA LYS A 4 -16.85 -17.69 -11.97
C LYS A 4 -16.09 -16.51 -11.35
N SER A 5 -16.74 -15.73 -10.49
CA SER A 5 -16.08 -14.75 -9.63
C SER A 5 -15.37 -15.51 -8.51
N ALA A 6 -14.03 -15.50 -8.52
CA ALA A 6 -13.23 -16.02 -7.42
C ALA A 6 -13.19 -14.96 -6.31
N LEU A 7 -14.08 -15.10 -5.32
CA LEU A 7 -13.91 -14.46 -4.02
C LEU A 7 -12.75 -15.19 -3.33
N LEU A 8 -11.59 -14.53 -3.19
CA LEU A 8 -10.58 -14.96 -2.22
C LEU A 8 -11.16 -14.71 -0.83
N GLY A 9 -11.80 -15.73 -0.27
CA GLY A 9 -12.17 -15.77 1.12
C GLY A 9 -10.90 -15.84 1.96
N PHE A 10 -10.56 -14.73 2.61
CA PHE A 10 -9.80 -14.83 3.85
C PHE A 10 -10.76 -15.48 4.85
N THR A 11 -10.50 -16.75 5.15
CA THR A 11 -11.19 -17.49 6.21
C THR A 11 -10.85 -16.77 7.51
N LEU A 12 -11.68 -15.80 7.90
CA LEU A 12 -11.82 -15.41 9.30
C LEU A 12 -12.31 -16.69 9.98
N MET A 13 -11.38 -17.41 10.62
CA MET A 13 -11.75 -18.59 11.39
C MET A 13 -12.84 -18.17 12.37
N VAL A 14 -13.97 -18.84 12.20
CA VAL A 14 -15.16 -18.78 13.02
C VAL A 14 -14.80 -18.79 14.50
N ILE A 15 -15.03 -17.67 15.19
CA ILE A 15 -15.48 -17.70 16.58
C ILE A 15 -16.96 -17.30 16.54
N SER A 16 -17.78 -18.21 16.01
CA SER A 16 -19.21 -18.19 16.28
C SER A 16 -19.42 -18.67 17.71
N ALA A 17 -20.13 -17.84 18.47
CA ALA A 17 -20.88 -18.16 19.67
C ALA A 17 -20.10 -18.73 20.87
N PHE A 18 -19.78 -17.86 21.83
CA PHE A 18 -20.02 -18.19 23.24
C PHE A 18 -20.64 -16.97 23.94
N LEU A 19 -21.97 -16.97 24.01
CA LEU A 19 -22.69 -16.20 25.02
C LEU A 19 -22.30 -16.78 26.38
N PHE A 20 -21.75 -15.94 27.25
CA PHE A 20 -21.49 -16.30 28.64
C PHE A 20 -22.79 -16.79 29.29
N ARG A 21 -22.80 -18.05 29.75
CA ARG A 21 -23.66 -18.47 30.85
C ARG A 21 -23.02 -17.93 32.12
N VAL A 22 -23.64 -16.89 32.70
CA VAL A 22 -23.34 -16.49 34.09
C VAL A 22 -24.04 -17.50 34.99
N ASP A 23 -23.27 -18.38 35.62
CA ASP A 23 -23.73 -19.19 36.74
C ASP A 23 -23.38 -18.45 38.04
N ASN A 24 -24.39 -18.22 38.87
CA ASN A 24 -24.32 -17.36 40.05
C ASN A 24 -24.27 -18.25 41.29
N SER A 25 -23.08 -18.52 41.84
CA SER A 25 -22.97 -19.19 43.14
C SER A 25 -21.89 -18.59 44.06
N ARG A 26 -22.43 -17.82 45.02
CA ARG A 26 -22.01 -17.50 46.40
C ARG A 26 -20.70 -18.09 46.95
N GLY A 27 -19.84 -17.16 47.39
CA GLY A 27 -19.43 -17.00 48.80
C GLY A 27 -18.11 -17.65 49.26
N ARG A 28 -17.19 -16.87 49.84
CA ARG A 28 -16.97 -16.73 51.31
C ARG A 28 -15.70 -15.92 51.60
N SER A 29 -15.75 -15.17 52.70
CA SER A 29 -14.76 -14.25 53.27
C SER A 29 -13.70 -14.93 54.17
N GLY A 30 -12.54 -14.28 54.33
CA GLY A 30 -11.59 -14.49 55.44
C GLY A 30 -10.34 -13.58 55.37
N PRO A 31 -9.73 -13.13 56.50
CA PRO A 31 -9.17 -11.76 56.59
C PRO A 31 -7.65 -11.63 56.96
N THR A 32 -7.09 -10.44 56.65
CA THR A 32 -6.00 -9.64 57.32
C THR A 32 -4.60 -10.22 57.62
N LEU A 33 -3.53 -9.47 57.23
CA LEU A 33 -2.69 -8.63 58.14
C LEU A 33 -1.63 -7.78 57.39
N TRP A 34 -1.31 -6.64 57.98
CA TRP A 34 -0.53 -5.47 57.49
C TRP A 34 0.98 -5.49 57.82
N LEU A 35 1.82 -4.74 57.06
CA LEU A 35 2.68 -3.62 57.54
C LEU A 35 3.70 -3.13 56.48
N GLY A 36 3.90 -1.80 56.39
CA GLY A 36 5.07 -1.17 55.77
C GLY A 36 4.79 0.00 54.81
N ALA A 37 4.66 1.22 55.33
CA ALA A 37 4.45 2.45 54.55
C ALA A 37 5.76 3.14 54.12
N VAL A 38 5.76 3.72 52.91
CA VAL A 38 6.69 4.78 52.47
C VAL A 38 5.84 5.84 51.75
N PRO A 39 5.99 7.16 52.00
CA PRO A 39 5.07 8.16 51.46
C PRO A 39 5.48 8.50 50.03
N ALA A 40 4.80 7.91 49.04
CA ALA A 40 4.73 8.47 47.71
C ALA A 40 3.73 9.64 47.72
N TRP A 41 4.09 10.76 47.09
CA TRP A 41 3.11 11.73 46.60
C TRP A 41 2.19 11.00 45.62
N ALA A 42 1.09 10.46 46.15
CA ALA A 42 0.03 9.85 45.38
C ALA A 42 -0.90 10.96 44.92
N ALA A 43 -0.81 11.30 43.63
CA ALA A 43 -1.97 11.83 42.93
C ALA A 43 -3.12 10.84 43.16
N ALA A 44 -4.29 11.35 43.53
CA ALA A 44 -5.47 10.52 43.78
C ALA A 44 -5.67 9.57 42.60
N PRO A 45 -5.87 8.25 42.83
CA PRO A 45 -6.27 7.38 41.75
C PRO A 45 -7.60 7.92 41.23
N GLN A 46 -7.61 8.42 39.99
CA GLN A 46 -8.85 8.58 39.24
C GLN A 46 -9.55 7.24 39.33
N ALA A 47 -10.70 7.22 40.02
CA ALA A 47 -11.55 6.05 40.08
C ALA A 47 -11.78 5.61 38.63
N ALA A 48 -11.22 4.45 38.27
CA ALA A 48 -11.56 3.80 37.03
C ALA A 48 -13.08 3.59 37.08
N GLU A 49 -13.83 4.29 36.23
CA GLU A 49 -15.25 4.03 36.05
C GLU A 49 -15.38 2.54 35.70
N GLU A 50 -15.95 1.75 36.61
CA GLU A 50 -16.33 0.37 36.31
C GLU A 50 -17.31 0.44 35.14
N LYS A 51 -16.87 0.06 33.93
CA LYS A 51 -17.74 -0.07 32.76
C LYS A 51 -18.88 -1.00 33.15
N LYS A 52 -20.09 -0.44 33.31
CA LYS A 52 -21.31 -1.21 33.60
C LYS A 52 -21.43 -2.33 32.58
N GLN A 53 -21.57 -3.56 33.07
CA GLN A 53 -21.83 -4.72 32.21
C GLN A 53 -23.14 -4.48 31.45
N PRO A 54 -23.20 -4.71 30.13
CA PRO A 54 -24.41 -4.49 29.34
C PRO A 54 -25.54 -5.40 29.82
N GLN A 55 -26.76 -4.87 29.93
CA GLN A 55 -27.92 -5.62 30.44
C GLN A 55 -29.11 -5.57 29.49
N TRP A 56 -29.84 -6.68 29.43
CA TRP A 56 -31.11 -6.74 28.72
C TRP A 56 -32.16 -5.94 29.49
N LYS A 57 -32.83 -5.03 28.81
CA LYS A 57 -33.92 -4.20 29.31
C LYS A 57 -35.26 -4.91 29.22
N SER A 58 -35.39 -5.90 28.34
CA SER A 58 -36.58 -6.74 28.24
C SER A 58 -36.31 -8.13 27.67
N ARG A 59 -37.25 -9.05 27.88
CA ARG A 59 -37.22 -10.36 27.23
C ARG A 59 -37.33 -10.25 25.71
N GLU A 60 -38.16 -9.32 25.23
CA GLU A 60 -38.36 -9.08 23.81
C GLU A 60 -37.08 -8.60 23.12
N GLU A 61 -36.29 -7.76 23.79
CA GLU A 61 -34.98 -7.32 23.32
C GLU A 61 -34.02 -8.50 23.19
N TYR A 62 -33.94 -9.35 24.23
CA TYR A 62 -33.14 -10.56 24.18
C TYR A 62 -33.53 -11.46 23.00
N ASP A 63 -34.83 -11.76 22.85
CA ASP A 63 -35.31 -12.66 21.80
C ASP A 63 -35.06 -12.06 20.40
N ALA A 64 -35.21 -10.74 20.23
CA ALA A 64 -34.88 -10.05 18.98
C ALA A 64 -33.39 -10.10 18.65
N PHE A 65 -32.51 -9.91 19.64
CA PHE A 65 -31.07 -10.05 19.46
C PHE A 65 -30.68 -11.48 19.09
N GLN A 66 -31.27 -12.49 19.73
CA GLN A 66 -31.04 -13.90 19.38
C GLN A 66 -31.48 -14.21 17.95
N ALA A 67 -32.60 -13.61 17.48
CA ALA A 67 -33.04 -13.77 16.10
C ALA A 67 -32.00 -13.23 15.10
N ILE A 68 -31.36 -12.09 15.39
CA ILE A 68 -30.24 -11.56 14.57
C ILE A 68 -29.06 -12.55 14.59
N ALA A 69 -28.64 -12.98 15.78
CA ALA A 69 -27.45 -13.83 15.95
C ALA A 69 -27.58 -15.19 15.24
N THR A 70 -28.79 -15.75 15.22
CA THR A 70 -29.08 -17.07 14.63
C THR A 70 -29.45 -17.02 13.15
N ALA A 71 -29.74 -15.84 12.60
CA ALA A 71 -30.06 -15.67 11.18
C ALA A 71 -28.86 -16.04 10.28
N GLN A 72 -29.08 -16.99 9.37
CA GLN A 72 -28.07 -17.46 8.41
C GLN A 72 -27.96 -16.55 7.18
N GLU A 73 -29.08 -16.04 6.69
CA GLU A 73 -29.12 -15.18 5.52
C GLU A 73 -28.70 -13.75 5.88
N ALA A 74 -27.67 -13.22 5.22
CA ALA A 74 -27.16 -11.87 5.47
C ALA A 74 -28.22 -10.79 5.30
N ALA A 75 -29.05 -10.85 4.25
CA ALA A 75 -30.14 -9.89 4.04
C ALA A 75 -31.19 -9.93 5.16
N LYS A 76 -31.51 -11.12 5.67
CA LYS A 76 -32.42 -11.30 6.80
C LYS A 76 -31.82 -10.73 8.10
N LYS A 77 -30.52 -10.94 8.31
CA LYS A 77 -29.78 -10.40 9.46
C LYS A 77 -29.84 -8.87 9.49
N VAL A 78 -29.64 -8.22 8.34
CA VAL A 78 -29.79 -6.76 8.20
C VAL A 78 -31.20 -6.31 8.56
N ALA A 79 -32.25 -6.92 7.97
CA ALA A 79 -33.62 -6.54 8.27
C ALA A 79 -34.00 -6.70 9.76
N LEU A 80 -33.51 -7.77 10.40
CA LEU A 80 -33.72 -8.00 11.83
C LEU A 80 -32.94 -6.99 12.70
N ALA A 81 -31.73 -6.63 12.30
CA ALA A 81 -30.93 -5.61 12.97
C ALA A 81 -31.57 -4.22 12.88
N ASP A 82 -32.09 -3.83 11.71
CA ASP A 82 -32.82 -2.58 11.52
C ASP A 82 -34.07 -2.53 12.41
N ALA A 83 -34.85 -3.62 12.45
CA ALA A 83 -36.02 -3.72 13.32
C ALA A 83 -35.65 -3.66 14.81
N PHE A 84 -34.52 -4.26 15.20
CA PHE A 84 -34.02 -4.18 16.57
C PHE A 84 -33.65 -2.75 16.93
N LEU A 85 -32.87 -2.05 16.10
CA LEU A 85 -32.42 -0.69 16.37
C LEU A 85 -33.58 0.31 16.38
N GLN A 86 -34.60 0.08 15.55
CA GLN A 86 -35.83 0.89 15.57
C GLN A 86 -36.62 0.71 16.87
N LYS A 87 -36.72 -0.52 17.38
CA LYS A 87 -37.52 -0.84 18.57
C LYS A 87 -36.78 -0.63 19.89
N PHE A 88 -35.47 -0.86 19.89
CA PHE A 88 -34.58 -0.87 21.07
C PHE A 88 -33.40 0.08 20.88
N GLY A 89 -33.66 1.32 20.43
CA GLY A 89 -32.61 2.29 20.10
C GLY A 89 -31.73 2.73 21.28
N ASP A 90 -32.18 2.52 22.52
CA ASP A 90 -31.41 2.76 23.74
C ASP A 90 -30.66 1.52 24.24
N SER A 91 -30.70 0.38 23.53
CA SER A 91 -30.08 -0.88 23.94
C SER A 91 -28.58 -0.76 24.25
N ASP A 92 -28.15 -1.44 25.32
CA ASP A 92 -26.73 -1.58 25.67
C ASP A 92 -25.96 -2.47 24.67
N PHE A 93 -26.68 -3.23 23.83
CA PHE A 93 -26.11 -4.16 22.84
C PHE A 93 -26.10 -3.59 21.41
N LYS A 94 -26.42 -2.30 21.24
CA LYS A 94 -26.48 -1.65 19.92
C LYS A 94 -25.17 -1.78 19.13
N ASP A 95 -24.02 -1.73 19.78
CA ASP A 95 -22.72 -1.90 19.15
C ASP A 95 -22.57 -3.32 18.55
N LEU A 96 -22.95 -4.35 19.28
CA LEU A 96 -22.96 -5.73 18.79
C LEU A 96 -23.94 -5.94 17.64
N VAL A 97 -25.09 -5.26 17.65
CA VAL A 97 -26.01 -5.28 16.53
C VAL A 97 -25.37 -4.65 15.29
N HIS A 98 -24.71 -3.50 15.43
CA HIS A 98 -23.97 -2.89 14.33
C HIS A 98 -22.79 -3.76 13.83
N VAL A 99 -22.09 -4.50 14.69
CA VAL A 99 -21.08 -5.50 14.28
C VAL A 99 -21.70 -6.61 13.43
N GLN A 100 -22.88 -7.11 13.81
CA GLN A 100 -23.61 -8.11 13.03
C GLN A 100 -24.05 -7.56 11.68
N THR A 101 -24.51 -6.31 11.62
CA THR A 101 -24.87 -5.60 10.38
C THR A 101 -23.65 -5.38 9.48
N MET A 102 -22.53 -4.94 10.03
CA MET A 102 -21.25 -4.81 9.33
C MET A 102 -20.84 -6.14 8.69
N THR A 103 -20.90 -7.23 9.46
CA THR A 103 -20.56 -8.58 8.97
C THR A 103 -21.52 -9.04 7.88
N ALA A 104 -22.82 -8.75 8.02
CA ALA A 104 -23.81 -9.07 7.00
C ALA A 104 -23.55 -8.32 5.68
N TYR A 105 -23.24 -7.02 5.74
CA TYR A 105 -22.90 -6.25 4.54
C TYR A 105 -21.58 -6.70 3.89
N GLN A 106 -20.60 -7.13 4.68
CA GLN A 106 -19.39 -7.78 4.14
C GLN A 106 -19.74 -9.03 3.33
N GLN A 107 -20.63 -9.89 3.83
CA GLN A 107 -21.08 -11.10 3.13
C GLN A 107 -21.86 -10.78 1.84
N LEU A 108 -22.58 -9.66 1.82
CA LEU A 108 -23.30 -9.16 0.65
C LEU A 108 -22.38 -8.46 -0.36
N GLY A 109 -21.12 -8.21 -0.02
CA GLY A 109 -20.17 -7.45 -0.85
C GLY A 109 -20.42 -5.93 -0.86
N ASP A 110 -21.31 -5.43 0.01
CA ASP A 110 -21.64 -4.00 0.11
C ASP A 110 -20.66 -3.31 1.07
N SER A 111 -19.46 -3.01 0.57
CA SER A 111 -18.37 -2.45 1.39
C SER A 111 -18.71 -1.07 1.96
N ASN A 112 -19.51 -0.25 1.26
CA ASN A 112 -19.89 1.06 1.76
C ASN A 112 -20.80 0.93 2.99
N LYS A 113 -21.84 0.10 2.92
CA LYS A 113 -22.73 -0.11 4.08
C LYS A 113 -22.04 -0.84 5.22
N ALA A 114 -21.08 -1.72 4.92
CA ALA A 114 -20.25 -2.34 5.96
C ALA A 114 -19.40 -1.29 6.70
N ILE A 115 -18.82 -0.32 5.97
CA ILE A 115 -18.08 0.80 6.58
C ILE A 115 -19.02 1.65 7.43
N ASP A 116 -20.21 1.98 6.94
CA ASP A 116 -21.19 2.76 7.70
C ASP A 116 -21.59 2.05 9.00
N ALA A 117 -21.88 0.75 8.94
CA ALA A 117 -22.19 -0.05 10.12
C ALA A 117 -21.00 -0.16 11.09
N ALA A 118 -19.76 -0.23 10.59
CA ALA A 118 -18.57 -0.18 11.44
C ALA A 118 -18.42 1.19 12.12
N ARG A 119 -18.76 2.29 11.44
CA ARG A 119 -18.77 3.64 12.05
C ARG A 119 -19.83 3.76 13.14
N GLN A 120 -21.04 3.28 12.90
CA GLN A 120 -22.10 3.23 13.92
C GLN A 120 -21.70 2.36 15.13
N THR A 121 -20.93 1.29 14.89
CA THR A 121 -20.35 0.48 15.97
C THR A 121 -19.44 1.32 16.86
N LEU A 122 -18.55 2.13 16.28
CA LEU A 122 -17.62 2.98 17.03
C LEU A 122 -18.31 4.16 17.73
N GLU A 123 -19.39 4.70 17.16
CA GLU A 123 -20.24 5.69 17.83
C GLU A 123 -20.89 5.11 19.09
N ALA A 124 -21.27 3.83 19.05
CA ALA A 124 -21.81 3.12 20.20
C ALA A 124 -20.75 2.68 21.21
N ASN A 125 -19.59 2.23 20.75
CA ASN A 125 -18.48 1.77 21.56
C ASN A 125 -17.13 1.97 20.82
N PRO A 126 -16.35 3.01 21.19
CA PRO A 126 -15.10 3.34 20.51
C PRO A 126 -14.05 2.22 20.55
N ASP A 127 -14.05 1.39 21.60
CA ASP A 127 -13.06 0.33 21.81
C ASP A 127 -13.43 -0.97 21.04
N ARG A 128 -14.41 -0.96 20.14
CA ARG A 128 -14.81 -2.16 19.37
C ARG A 128 -13.76 -2.53 18.34
N LEU A 129 -12.89 -3.45 18.74
CA LEU A 129 -11.77 -3.93 17.94
C LEU A 129 -12.22 -4.45 16.58
N GLU A 130 -13.35 -5.16 16.47
CA GLU A 130 -13.87 -5.67 15.20
C GLU A 130 -14.14 -4.55 14.18
N ALA A 131 -14.70 -3.42 14.64
CA ALA A 131 -14.99 -2.27 13.78
C ALA A 131 -13.70 -1.50 13.44
N LEU A 132 -12.81 -1.26 14.40
CA LEU A 132 -11.51 -0.63 14.16
C LEU A 132 -10.70 -1.42 13.13
N SER A 133 -10.66 -2.75 13.28
CA SER A 133 -9.97 -3.66 12.37
C SER A 133 -10.59 -3.67 10.98
N TYR A 134 -11.92 -3.73 10.88
CA TYR A 134 -12.59 -3.72 9.58
C TYR A 134 -12.35 -2.40 8.83
N LEU A 135 -12.48 -1.26 9.50
CA LEU A 135 -12.23 0.06 8.91
C LEU A 135 -10.78 0.18 8.43
N SER A 136 -9.82 -0.31 9.23
CA SER A 136 -8.40 -0.33 8.89
C SER A 136 -8.12 -1.19 7.66
N PHE A 137 -8.74 -2.38 7.59
CA PHE A 137 -8.61 -3.30 6.46
C PHE A 137 -9.21 -2.72 5.18
N ALA A 138 -10.41 -2.14 5.25
CA ALA A 138 -11.13 -1.64 4.07
C ALA A 138 -10.51 -0.36 3.50
N PHE A 139 -9.97 0.51 4.37
CA PHE A 139 -9.55 1.87 4.01
C PHE A 139 -8.60 1.94 2.80
N PRO A 140 -7.51 1.15 2.72
CA PRO A 140 -6.58 1.23 1.58
C PRO A 140 -7.19 0.87 0.22
N PHE A 141 -8.35 0.20 0.18
CA PHE A 141 -9.02 -0.21 -1.05
C PHE A 141 -10.11 0.79 -1.49
N VAL A 142 -10.75 1.43 -0.52
CA VAL A 142 -11.85 2.38 -0.78
C VAL A 142 -11.39 3.83 -0.90
N PHE A 143 -10.25 4.19 -0.29
CA PHE A 143 -9.71 5.54 -0.35
C PHE A 143 -9.36 5.96 -1.79
N LYS A 144 -9.74 7.19 -2.15
CA LYS A 144 -9.41 7.83 -3.43
C LYS A 144 -8.82 9.21 -3.12
N SER A 145 -7.57 9.44 -3.52
CA SER A 145 -6.91 10.74 -3.32
C SER A 145 -7.34 11.80 -4.34
N ASN A 146 -7.62 11.40 -5.57
CA ASN A 146 -7.80 12.33 -6.68
C ASN A 146 -9.18 13.00 -6.63
N GLY A 147 -9.19 14.31 -6.35
CA GLY A 147 -10.38 15.15 -6.42
C GLY A 147 -11.35 15.00 -5.25
N ASP A 148 -10.97 14.28 -4.20
CA ASP A 148 -11.77 14.13 -2.98
C ASP A 148 -11.43 15.28 -1.99
N PRO A 149 -12.34 16.26 -1.79
CA PRO A 149 -12.08 17.38 -0.88
C PRO A 149 -11.92 16.93 0.58
N ASP A 150 -12.42 15.74 0.93
CA ASP A 150 -12.36 15.18 2.27
C ASP A 150 -11.18 14.20 2.45
N ALA A 151 -10.28 14.09 1.46
CA ALA A 151 -9.18 13.12 1.47
C ALA A 151 -8.36 13.20 2.76
N GLU A 152 -7.96 14.39 3.18
CA GLU A 152 -7.12 14.57 4.38
C GLU A 152 -7.88 14.24 5.69
N SER A 153 -9.17 14.57 5.75
CA SER A 153 -10.03 14.20 6.88
C SER A 153 -10.18 12.67 6.98
N LYS A 154 -10.36 12.00 5.84
CA LYS A 154 -10.45 10.53 5.75
C LYS A 154 -9.13 9.86 6.16
N LEU A 155 -7.99 10.39 5.71
CA LEU A 155 -6.66 9.93 6.11
C LEU A 155 -6.42 10.09 7.61
N SER A 156 -6.76 11.27 8.16
CA SER A 156 -6.63 11.55 9.59
C SER A 156 -7.50 10.64 10.43
N ARG A 157 -8.75 10.39 10.02
CA ARG A 157 -9.65 9.45 10.69
C ARG A 157 -9.10 8.04 10.68
N ALA A 158 -8.69 7.53 9.51
CA ALA A 158 -8.13 6.18 9.40
C ALA A 158 -6.87 5.99 10.25
N ALA A 159 -5.98 6.99 10.30
CA ALA A 159 -4.83 6.95 11.18
C ALA A 159 -5.20 7.00 12.67
N GLY A 160 -6.22 7.79 13.04
CA GLY A 160 -6.77 7.83 14.39
C GLY A 160 -7.33 6.48 14.82
N ASP A 161 -8.21 5.89 14.00
CA ASP A 161 -8.81 4.57 14.25
C ASP A 161 -7.73 3.49 14.39
N ALA A 162 -6.73 3.48 13.50
CA ALA A 162 -5.67 2.48 13.54
C ALA A 162 -4.79 2.59 14.79
N ARG A 163 -4.45 3.82 15.23
CA ARG A 163 -3.73 4.02 16.50
C ARG A 163 -4.56 3.57 17.70
N HIS A 164 -5.84 3.92 17.72
CA HIS A 164 -6.74 3.49 18.77
C HIS A 164 -6.89 1.96 18.79
N GLY A 165 -6.97 1.32 17.62
CA GLY A 165 -6.96 -0.13 17.48
C GLY A 165 -5.71 -0.78 18.10
N LEU A 166 -4.53 -0.20 17.91
CA LEU A 166 -3.30 -0.66 18.55
C LEU A 166 -3.36 -0.53 20.09
N GLU A 167 -3.92 0.55 20.62
CA GLU A 167 -4.10 0.76 22.07
C GLU A 167 -5.09 -0.23 22.68
N VAL A 168 -6.22 -0.48 22.00
CA VAL A 168 -7.23 -1.46 22.40
C VAL A 168 -6.61 -2.86 22.38
N LEU A 169 -5.85 -3.19 21.33
CA LEU A 169 -5.22 -4.49 21.15
C LEU A 169 -4.28 -4.87 22.30
N GLN A 170 -3.59 -3.89 22.92
CA GLN A 170 -2.74 -4.12 24.09
C GLN A 170 -3.51 -4.59 25.34
N LYS A 171 -4.80 -4.28 25.41
CA LYS A 171 -5.67 -4.59 26.55
C LYS A 171 -6.46 -5.90 26.34
N VAL A 172 -6.39 -6.48 25.15
CA VAL A 172 -7.08 -7.74 24.85
C VAL A 172 -6.49 -8.86 25.68
N GLN A 173 -7.34 -9.53 26.45
CA GLN A 173 -6.94 -10.70 27.23
C GLN A 173 -7.16 -11.97 26.43
N LYS A 174 -6.25 -12.93 26.59
CA LYS A 174 -6.38 -14.25 25.99
C LYS A 174 -7.58 -14.99 26.59
N PRO A 175 -8.56 -15.42 25.79
CA PRO A 175 -9.62 -16.29 26.30
C PRO A 175 -9.05 -17.63 26.79
N GLU A 176 -9.66 -18.22 27.83
CA GLU A 176 -9.23 -19.53 28.36
C GLU A 176 -9.34 -20.65 27.32
N SER A 177 -10.33 -20.56 26.43
CA SER A 177 -10.60 -21.54 25.37
C SER A 177 -9.66 -21.45 24.16
N VAL A 178 -8.81 -20.43 24.09
CA VAL A 178 -7.91 -20.18 22.95
C VAL A 178 -6.46 -20.51 23.36
N SER A 179 -5.77 -21.26 22.49
CA SER A 179 -4.35 -21.56 22.73
C SER A 179 -3.50 -20.30 22.65
N GLU A 180 -2.33 -20.32 23.29
CA GLU A 180 -1.40 -19.18 23.24
C GLU A 180 -0.98 -18.86 21.80
N ASP A 181 -0.70 -19.88 20.99
CA ASP A 181 -0.34 -19.70 19.58
C ASP A 181 -1.45 -19.04 18.75
N GLN A 182 -2.70 -19.49 18.91
CA GLN A 182 -3.84 -18.92 18.20
C GLN A 182 -4.07 -17.46 18.61
N PHE A 183 -3.94 -17.17 19.91
CA PHE A 183 -4.06 -15.82 20.42
C PHE A 183 -2.94 -14.92 19.88
N ASN A 184 -1.70 -15.40 19.89
CA ASN A 184 -0.56 -14.67 19.35
C ASN A 184 -0.70 -14.40 17.86
N GLN A 185 -1.19 -15.38 17.08
CA GLN A 185 -1.50 -15.19 15.65
C GLN A 185 -2.60 -14.15 15.43
N TYR A 186 -3.65 -14.18 16.25
CA TYR A 186 -4.71 -13.17 16.21
C TYR A 186 -4.16 -11.77 16.49
N ILE A 187 -3.40 -11.60 17.58
CA ILE A 187 -2.79 -10.31 17.95
C ILE A 187 -1.86 -9.81 16.85
N LYS A 188 -1.00 -10.67 16.28
CA LYS A 188 -0.12 -10.31 15.15
C LYS A 188 -0.92 -9.86 13.92
N GLY A 189 -1.96 -10.60 13.55
CA GLY A 189 -2.81 -10.23 12.42
C GLY A 189 -3.47 -8.86 12.57
N GLN A 190 -4.00 -8.55 13.77
CA GLN A 190 -4.59 -7.24 14.04
C GLN A 190 -3.53 -6.13 14.04
N ARG A 191 -2.38 -6.36 14.69
CA ARG A 191 -1.28 -5.38 14.71
C ARG A 191 -0.73 -5.11 13.32
N ALA A 192 -0.59 -6.13 12.48
CA ALA A 192 -0.20 -5.97 11.08
C ALA A 192 -1.21 -5.13 10.29
N ASN A 193 -2.50 -5.37 10.47
CA ASN A 193 -3.56 -4.62 9.80
C ASN A 193 -3.52 -3.12 10.17
N PHE A 194 -3.43 -2.79 11.46
CA PHE A 194 -3.34 -1.39 11.89
C PHE A 194 -2.08 -0.69 11.37
N ASN A 195 -0.93 -1.37 11.45
CA ASN A 195 0.32 -0.83 10.91
C ASN A 195 0.30 -0.68 9.38
N ASN A 196 -0.39 -1.57 8.66
CA ASN A 196 -0.63 -1.40 7.22
C ASN A 196 -1.41 -0.12 6.92
N THR A 197 -2.48 0.15 7.67
CA THR A 197 -3.27 1.38 7.49
C THR A 197 -2.45 2.63 7.80
N LEU A 198 -1.66 2.62 8.87
CA LEU A 198 -0.76 3.73 9.20
C LEU A 198 0.28 3.97 8.10
N GLY A 199 0.89 2.90 7.59
CA GLY A 199 1.83 2.97 6.48
C GLY A 199 1.17 3.49 5.20
N PHE A 200 -0.06 3.06 4.91
CA PHE A 200 -0.82 3.55 3.77
C PHE A 200 -1.14 5.03 3.88
N VAL A 201 -1.60 5.50 5.04
CA VAL A 201 -1.86 6.92 5.28
C VAL A 201 -0.59 7.76 5.07
N ALA A 202 0.54 7.31 5.64
CA ALA A 202 1.83 7.97 5.47
C ALA A 202 2.26 8.01 4.00
N LEU A 203 2.09 6.91 3.26
CA LEU A 203 2.39 6.84 1.83
C LEU A 203 1.54 7.83 1.01
N GLN A 204 0.24 7.96 1.31
CA GLN A 204 -0.63 8.94 0.64
C GLN A 204 -0.21 10.39 0.94
N ARG A 205 0.28 10.65 2.14
CA ARG A 205 0.86 11.94 2.55
C ARG A 205 2.28 12.16 2.02
N LYS A 206 2.86 11.18 1.32
CA LYS A 206 4.26 11.18 0.86
C LYS A 206 5.28 11.27 2.00
N ASP A 207 4.87 10.89 3.22
CA ASP A 207 5.78 10.68 4.35
C ASP A 207 6.35 9.28 4.25
N TYR A 208 7.37 9.14 3.39
CA TYR A 208 7.92 7.83 3.05
C TYR A 208 8.64 7.17 4.23
N GLN A 209 9.23 7.93 5.14
CA GLN A 209 9.91 7.38 6.32
C GLN A 209 8.92 6.80 7.33
N ALA A 210 7.80 7.50 7.60
CA ALA A 210 6.74 6.94 8.43
C ALA A 210 6.05 5.74 7.76
N ALA A 211 5.92 5.76 6.43
CA ALA A 211 5.39 4.64 5.66
C ALA A 211 6.29 3.40 5.78
N ILE A 212 7.61 3.54 5.56
CA ILE A 212 8.58 2.45 5.71
C ILE A 212 8.52 1.87 7.12
N THR A 213 8.53 2.71 8.15
CA THR A 213 8.48 2.27 9.56
C THR A 213 7.24 1.42 9.84
N SER A 214 6.06 1.92 9.43
CA SER A 214 4.79 1.23 9.71
C SER A 214 4.64 -0.05 8.88
N PHE A 215 4.99 -0.02 7.58
CA PHE A 215 4.92 -1.20 6.74
C PHE A 215 5.92 -2.29 7.16
N ARG A 216 7.11 -1.92 7.64
CA ARG A 216 8.07 -2.89 8.21
C ARG A 216 7.47 -3.62 9.42
N ALA A 217 6.88 -2.88 10.36
CA ALA A 217 6.19 -3.49 11.49
C ALA A 217 5.05 -4.43 11.03
N ALA A 218 4.33 -4.04 9.97
CA ALA A 218 3.25 -4.86 9.43
C ALA A 218 3.74 -6.18 8.79
N VAL A 219 4.81 -6.16 7.99
CA VAL A 219 5.34 -7.38 7.35
C VAL A 219 6.09 -8.29 8.32
N GLU A 220 6.63 -7.77 9.42
CA GLU A 220 7.21 -8.56 10.51
C GLU A 220 6.15 -9.45 11.18
N ASP A 221 4.92 -8.93 11.34
CA ASP A 221 3.80 -9.69 11.91
C ASP A 221 3.02 -10.51 10.87
N ASN A 222 2.96 -10.05 9.63
CA ASN A 222 2.30 -10.73 8.53
C ASN A 222 3.20 -10.81 7.27
N PRO A 223 4.09 -11.82 7.19
CA PRO A 223 5.05 -11.97 6.09
C PRO A 223 4.43 -12.53 4.79
N ALA A 224 3.10 -12.66 4.73
CA ALA A 224 2.35 -13.19 3.59
C ALA A 224 1.48 -12.12 2.89
N ASP A 225 1.53 -10.86 3.31
CA ASP A 225 0.68 -9.80 2.76
C ASP A 225 1.24 -9.19 1.47
N VAL A 226 0.59 -9.50 0.33
CA VAL A 226 0.96 -9.01 -1.00
C VAL A 226 1.06 -7.47 -1.04
N TYR A 227 0.02 -6.77 -0.61
CA TYR A 227 -0.08 -5.33 -0.80
C TYR A 227 0.84 -4.55 0.12
N THR A 228 1.13 -5.06 1.32
CA THR A 228 2.07 -4.43 2.27
C THR A 228 3.47 -4.45 1.69
N PHE A 229 3.93 -5.58 1.16
CA PHE A 229 5.24 -5.66 0.50
C PHE A 229 5.33 -4.75 -0.72
N TYR A 230 4.29 -4.71 -1.57
CA TYR A 230 4.26 -3.78 -2.70
C TYR A 230 4.38 -2.31 -2.24
N ARG A 231 3.56 -1.90 -1.25
CA ARG A 231 3.55 -0.53 -0.74
C ARG A 231 4.83 -0.16 0.01
N LEU A 232 5.46 -1.11 0.71
CA LEU A 232 6.79 -0.92 1.29
C LEU A 232 7.84 -0.67 0.20
N GLY A 233 7.79 -1.44 -0.89
CA GLY A 233 8.64 -1.21 -2.05
C GLY A 233 8.43 0.18 -2.67
N LEU A 234 7.18 0.62 -2.79
CA LEU A 234 6.86 1.99 -3.26
C LEU A 234 7.40 3.07 -2.30
N ALA A 235 7.32 2.86 -0.99
CA ALA A 235 7.83 3.82 -0.02
C ALA A 235 9.36 3.97 -0.12
N HIS A 236 10.09 2.86 -0.29
CA HIS A 236 11.53 2.90 -0.57
C HIS A 236 11.86 3.56 -1.92
N LEU A 237 11.09 3.26 -2.97
CA LEU A 237 11.29 3.83 -4.30
C LEU A 237 11.09 5.35 -4.35
N TYR A 238 10.08 5.87 -3.65
CA TYR A 238 9.70 7.27 -3.71
C TYR A 238 10.28 8.14 -2.59
N SER A 239 11.08 7.56 -1.68
CA SER A 239 11.84 8.32 -0.69
C SER A 239 12.73 9.38 -1.34
N GLU A 240 13.07 10.46 -0.61
CA GLU A 240 13.92 11.55 -1.12
C GLU A 240 15.22 11.04 -1.76
N THR A 241 15.82 10.05 -1.10
CA THR A 241 16.87 9.21 -1.68
C THR A 241 16.29 7.81 -1.90
N PRO A 242 15.95 7.43 -3.14
CA PRO A 242 15.40 6.12 -3.43
C PRO A 242 16.34 4.98 -3.01
N ASP A 243 15.78 4.01 -2.29
CA ASP A 243 16.47 2.78 -1.90
C ASP A 243 16.05 1.66 -2.85
N TYR A 244 16.76 1.53 -3.97
CA TYR A 244 16.44 0.56 -5.01
C TYR A 244 16.59 -0.89 -4.54
N ASP A 245 17.50 -1.16 -3.60
CA ASP A 245 17.70 -2.50 -3.05
C ASP A 245 16.43 -2.96 -2.33
N ASN A 246 15.95 -2.18 -1.38
CA ASN A 246 14.74 -2.51 -0.65
C ASN A 246 13.48 -2.35 -1.53
N ALA A 247 13.45 -1.40 -2.47
CA ALA A 247 12.32 -1.24 -3.38
C ALA A 247 12.11 -2.51 -4.25
N VAL A 248 13.16 -2.94 -4.96
CA VAL A 248 13.12 -4.11 -5.83
C VAL A 248 12.86 -5.37 -5.01
N TRP A 249 13.53 -5.56 -3.87
CA TRP A 249 13.32 -6.76 -3.05
C TRP A 249 11.88 -6.89 -2.55
N ASN A 250 11.31 -5.84 -2.00
CA ASN A 250 9.94 -5.87 -1.46
C ASN A 250 8.90 -6.03 -2.58
N MET A 251 9.09 -5.41 -3.75
CA MET A 251 8.23 -5.64 -4.91
C MET A 251 8.36 -7.08 -5.44
N ALA A 252 9.57 -7.64 -5.51
CA ALA A 252 9.81 -9.03 -5.88
C ALA A 252 9.12 -9.99 -4.90
N ARG A 253 9.21 -9.73 -3.59
CA ARG A 253 8.47 -10.47 -2.57
C ARG A 253 6.96 -10.40 -2.82
N SER A 254 6.43 -9.22 -3.11
CA SER A 254 5.01 -9.05 -3.47
C SER A 254 4.61 -9.87 -4.68
N VAL A 255 5.43 -9.93 -5.74
CA VAL A 255 5.15 -10.77 -6.94
C VAL A 255 5.04 -12.24 -6.55
N THR A 256 5.99 -12.74 -5.74
CA THR A 256 6.00 -14.15 -5.33
C THR A 256 4.75 -14.53 -4.51
N LEU A 257 4.34 -13.64 -3.58
CA LEU A 257 3.13 -13.83 -2.79
C LEU A 257 1.86 -13.73 -3.65
N ALA A 258 1.82 -12.79 -4.60
CA ALA A 258 0.70 -12.64 -5.51
C ALA A 258 0.52 -13.89 -6.38
N LYS A 259 1.62 -14.46 -6.90
CA LYS A 259 1.60 -15.71 -7.66
C LYS A 259 1.13 -16.89 -6.81
N ALA A 260 1.65 -17.02 -5.58
CA ALA A 260 1.26 -18.10 -4.67
C ALA A 260 -0.22 -18.07 -4.27
N SER A 261 -0.81 -16.87 -4.18
CA SER A 261 -2.20 -16.66 -3.82
C SER A 261 -3.16 -16.51 -5.01
N ASN A 262 -2.67 -16.58 -6.25
CA ASN A 262 -3.44 -16.22 -7.46
C ASN A 262 -4.10 -14.82 -7.36
N ASN A 263 -3.40 -13.86 -6.76
CA ASN A 263 -3.91 -12.50 -6.61
C ASN A 263 -3.98 -11.80 -7.98
N PRO A 264 -5.13 -11.20 -8.36
CA PRO A 264 -5.30 -10.56 -9.66
C PRO A 264 -4.39 -9.35 -9.91
N ALA A 265 -3.84 -8.73 -8.86
CA ALA A 265 -2.89 -7.64 -8.99
C ALA A 265 -1.47 -8.11 -9.37
N GLY A 266 -1.19 -9.42 -9.35
CA GLY A 266 0.16 -9.96 -9.54
C GLY A 266 0.83 -9.52 -10.84
N ALA A 267 0.11 -9.58 -11.97
CA ALA A 267 0.65 -9.20 -13.28
C ALA A 267 1.02 -7.70 -13.35
N GLU A 268 0.21 -6.82 -12.76
CA GLU A 268 0.50 -5.38 -12.74
C GLU A 268 1.67 -5.06 -11.80
N ILE A 269 1.77 -5.73 -10.65
CA ILE A 269 2.90 -5.58 -9.73
C ILE A 269 4.20 -6.06 -10.39
N GLU A 270 4.18 -7.20 -11.10
CA GLU A 270 5.33 -7.74 -11.81
C GLU A 270 5.79 -6.83 -12.95
N LYS A 271 4.84 -6.30 -13.73
CA LYS A 271 5.13 -5.30 -14.78
C LYS A 271 5.76 -4.04 -14.20
N PHE A 272 5.25 -3.55 -13.06
CA PHE A 272 5.81 -2.36 -12.40
C PHE A 272 7.21 -2.63 -11.84
N LEU A 273 7.43 -3.80 -11.22
CA LEU A 273 8.74 -4.24 -10.77
C LEU A 273 9.75 -4.28 -11.93
N SER A 274 9.41 -4.92 -13.05
CA SER A 274 10.27 -4.97 -14.24
C SER A 274 10.63 -3.56 -14.72
N LYS A 275 9.64 -2.66 -14.81
CA LYS A 275 9.89 -1.26 -15.17
C LYS A 275 10.87 -0.56 -14.21
N VAL A 276 10.69 -0.72 -12.90
CA VAL A 276 11.57 -0.11 -11.88
C VAL A 276 12.99 -0.70 -11.98
N TYR A 277 13.09 -2.02 -12.11
CA TYR A 277 14.37 -2.70 -12.23
C TYR A 277 15.11 -2.30 -13.50
N ILE A 278 14.49 -2.41 -14.68
CA ILE A 278 15.09 -1.97 -15.96
C ILE A 278 15.44 -0.48 -15.91
N GLY A 279 14.58 0.34 -15.31
CA GLY A 279 14.83 1.78 -15.18
C GLY A 279 16.10 2.10 -14.38
N PHE A 280 16.47 1.25 -13.42
CA PHE A 280 17.66 1.46 -12.58
C PHE A 280 18.88 0.64 -13.05
N HIS A 281 18.69 -0.63 -13.40
CA HIS A 281 19.71 -1.61 -13.81
C HIS A 281 20.01 -1.57 -15.33
N GLY A 282 19.08 -1.09 -16.14
CA GLY A 282 19.22 -0.91 -17.58
C GLY A 282 18.74 -2.06 -18.46
N ASN A 283 18.52 -3.26 -17.91
CA ASN A 283 17.95 -4.41 -18.62
C ASN A 283 17.24 -5.36 -17.62
N GLU A 284 16.78 -6.53 -18.08
CA GLU A 284 16.08 -7.53 -17.25
C GLU A 284 16.99 -8.59 -16.62
N GLU A 285 18.30 -8.57 -16.90
CA GLU A 285 19.26 -9.55 -16.40
C GLU A 285 19.28 -9.55 -14.87
N GLY A 286 19.30 -10.73 -14.25
CA GLY A 286 19.29 -10.88 -12.79
C GLY A 286 17.92 -10.74 -12.10
N LEU A 287 16.93 -10.08 -12.71
CA LEU A 287 15.62 -9.86 -12.08
C LEU A 287 14.92 -11.16 -11.69
N ALA A 288 14.91 -12.16 -12.58
CA ALA A 288 14.31 -13.46 -12.30
C ALA A 288 14.96 -14.17 -11.10
N GLN A 289 16.28 -14.01 -10.92
CA GLN A 289 17.00 -14.56 -9.78
C GLN A 289 16.60 -13.84 -8.49
N ILE A 290 16.47 -12.51 -8.50
CA ILE A 290 15.99 -11.73 -7.34
C ILE A 290 14.58 -12.17 -6.94
N VAL A 291 13.66 -12.32 -7.90
CA VAL A 291 12.30 -12.82 -7.65
C VAL A 291 12.33 -14.23 -7.04
N SER A 292 13.19 -15.11 -7.54
CA SER A 292 13.35 -16.44 -6.97
C SER A 292 13.89 -16.42 -5.54
N GLN A 293 14.83 -15.52 -5.21
CA GLN A 293 15.35 -15.39 -3.84
C GLN A 293 14.32 -14.76 -2.89
N ALA A 294 13.59 -13.74 -3.34
CA ALA A 294 12.54 -13.10 -2.55
C ALA A 294 11.38 -14.07 -2.24
N ALA A 295 11.21 -15.15 -3.00
CA ALA A 295 10.21 -16.17 -2.69
C ALA A 295 10.50 -16.90 -1.36
N THR A 296 11.77 -16.97 -0.94
CA THR A 296 12.20 -17.73 0.25
C THR A 296 12.46 -16.86 1.48
N SER A 297 12.56 -15.53 1.34
CA SER A 297 12.85 -14.62 2.46
C SER A 297 12.05 -13.32 2.38
N PRO A 298 11.45 -12.85 3.50
CA PRO A 298 10.77 -11.55 3.56
C PRO A 298 11.74 -10.36 3.53
N THR A 299 13.02 -10.57 3.84
CA THR A 299 14.06 -9.52 3.89
C THR A 299 15.20 -9.84 2.93
N PRO A 300 15.86 -8.83 2.35
CA PRO A 300 17.02 -9.05 1.50
C PRO A 300 18.17 -9.71 2.27
N PRO A 301 18.99 -10.55 1.62
CA PRO A 301 20.19 -11.09 2.23
C PRO A 301 21.17 -9.97 2.56
N GLN A 302 22.05 -10.23 3.53
CA GLN A 302 23.08 -9.27 3.91
C GLN A 302 23.95 -8.90 2.70
N GLY A 303 24.13 -7.59 2.46
CA GLY A 303 24.92 -7.09 1.34
C GLY A 303 24.23 -7.14 -0.02
N PHE A 304 22.93 -7.49 -0.07
CA PHE A 304 22.15 -7.38 -1.30
C PHE A 304 22.26 -5.97 -1.90
N LYS A 305 22.55 -5.93 -3.20
CA LYS A 305 22.64 -4.71 -4.00
C LYS A 305 22.02 -4.97 -5.36
N VAL A 306 21.17 -4.04 -5.80
CA VAL A 306 20.79 -3.96 -7.21
C VAL A 306 21.89 -3.16 -7.89
N GLU A 307 22.54 -3.76 -8.88
CA GLU A 307 23.56 -3.04 -9.65
C GLU A 307 22.88 -1.92 -10.47
N PRO A 308 23.41 -0.69 -10.43
CA PRO A 308 22.91 0.36 -11.29
C PRO A 308 23.26 0.05 -12.75
N MET A 309 22.64 0.78 -13.68
CA MET A 309 22.95 0.69 -15.10
C MET A 309 24.46 0.86 -15.32
N PRO A 310 25.09 -0.02 -16.10
CA PRO A 310 26.51 0.08 -16.38
C PRO A 310 26.81 1.43 -17.04
N THR A 311 27.90 2.05 -16.61
CA THR A 311 28.40 3.24 -17.30
C THR A 311 28.90 2.78 -18.67
N PRO A 312 28.45 3.39 -19.78
CA PRO A 312 28.97 3.04 -21.10
C PRO A 312 30.49 3.19 -21.13
N GLU A 313 31.18 2.21 -21.73
CA GLU A 313 32.63 2.29 -21.90
C GLU A 313 33.00 3.53 -22.72
N VAL A 314 34.15 4.12 -22.39
CA VAL A 314 34.71 5.24 -23.16
C VAL A 314 35.02 4.73 -24.56
N THR A 315 34.29 5.23 -25.54
CA THR A 315 34.37 4.80 -26.94
C THR A 315 35.58 5.39 -27.66
N GLY A 316 36.24 6.40 -27.05
CA GLY A 316 37.30 7.18 -27.69
C GLY A 316 36.76 8.25 -28.64
N ASN A 317 35.42 8.34 -28.79
CA ASN A 317 34.75 9.41 -29.49
C ASN A 317 34.19 10.42 -28.47
N PRO A 318 34.78 11.62 -28.34
CA PRO A 318 34.39 12.60 -27.32
C PRO A 318 32.91 12.99 -27.37
N SER A 319 32.27 12.98 -28.54
CA SER A 319 30.85 13.31 -28.70
C SER A 319 29.95 12.21 -28.14
N VAL A 320 30.30 10.95 -28.39
CA VAL A 320 29.56 9.79 -27.88
C VAL A 320 29.73 9.67 -26.37
N ASP A 321 30.95 9.88 -25.88
CA ASP A 321 31.28 9.79 -24.46
C ASP A 321 30.59 10.91 -23.67
N ALA A 322 30.58 12.15 -24.19
CA ALA A 322 29.85 13.26 -23.60
C ALA A 322 28.32 13.03 -23.62
N PHE A 323 27.79 12.47 -24.70
CA PHE A 323 26.37 12.11 -24.77
C PHE A 323 26.01 11.05 -23.72
N ASN A 324 26.81 9.99 -23.59
CA ASN A 324 26.56 8.93 -22.61
C ASN A 324 26.62 9.44 -21.16
N GLN A 325 27.57 10.34 -20.84
CA GLN A 325 27.66 10.97 -19.51
C GLN A 325 26.42 11.79 -19.14
N MET A 326 25.74 12.36 -20.14
CA MET A 326 24.49 13.10 -19.98
C MET A 326 23.26 12.19 -19.98
N ALA A 327 23.12 11.36 -21.01
CA ALA A 327 21.89 10.64 -21.31
C ALA A 327 21.60 9.51 -20.34
N VAL A 328 22.63 8.83 -19.82
CA VAL A 328 22.44 7.71 -18.89
C VAL A 328 21.80 8.18 -17.58
N PRO A 329 22.35 9.18 -16.86
CA PRO A 329 21.70 9.70 -15.67
C PRO A 329 20.29 10.25 -15.91
N LEU A 330 20.04 10.88 -17.07
CA LEU A 330 18.72 11.38 -17.42
C LEU A 330 17.71 10.24 -17.58
N LYS A 331 18.10 9.13 -18.23
CA LYS A 331 17.28 7.92 -18.36
C LYS A 331 16.98 7.26 -17.00
N LEU A 332 17.91 7.32 -16.04
CA LEU A 332 17.75 6.76 -14.69
C LEU A 332 16.71 7.52 -13.84
N GLY A 333 16.44 8.79 -14.15
CA GLY A 333 15.51 9.61 -13.37
C GLY A 333 16.03 9.98 -11.97
N GLY A 334 15.10 10.37 -11.09
CA GLY A 334 15.40 10.71 -9.69
C GLY A 334 16.12 12.07 -9.49
N PRO A 335 16.59 12.35 -8.25
CA PRO A 335 17.23 13.63 -7.91
C PRO A 335 18.45 13.96 -8.77
N ARG A 336 19.24 12.94 -9.14
CA ARG A 336 20.41 13.11 -10.01
C ARG A 336 20.02 13.50 -11.44
N ALA A 337 18.97 12.90 -12.01
CA ALA A 337 18.43 13.34 -13.29
C ALA A 337 17.86 14.76 -13.20
N GLN A 338 17.18 15.11 -12.12
CA GLN A 338 16.66 16.47 -11.91
C GLN A 338 17.78 17.51 -11.81
N GLU A 339 18.87 17.19 -11.11
CA GLU A 339 20.05 18.05 -11.01
C GLU A 339 20.72 18.24 -12.38
N ILE A 340 20.96 17.14 -13.09
CA ILE A 340 21.59 17.15 -14.41
C ILE A 340 20.70 17.86 -15.42
N TRP A 341 19.40 17.56 -15.44
CA TRP A 341 18.44 18.24 -16.30
C TRP A 341 18.31 19.73 -15.97
N GLY A 342 18.32 20.10 -14.69
CA GLY A 342 18.32 21.50 -14.25
C GLY A 342 19.52 22.29 -14.77
N LYS A 343 20.68 21.64 -14.94
CA LYS A 343 21.88 22.23 -15.54
C LYS A 343 21.81 22.28 -17.08
N LEU A 344 21.14 21.31 -17.71
CA LEU A 344 21.13 21.13 -19.16
C LEU A 344 19.97 21.81 -19.87
N LYS A 345 18.80 21.94 -19.23
CA LYS A 345 17.61 22.51 -19.85
C LYS A 345 17.89 23.94 -20.32
N GLY A 346 17.60 24.21 -21.59
CA GLY A 346 17.86 25.51 -22.19
C GLY A 346 19.33 25.74 -22.61
N GLN A 347 20.24 24.80 -22.35
CA GLN A 347 21.62 24.90 -22.82
C GLN A 347 21.73 24.53 -24.31
N PRO A 348 22.59 25.22 -25.07
CA PRO A 348 22.89 24.84 -26.44
C PRO A 348 23.72 23.56 -26.48
N ILE A 349 23.43 22.70 -27.45
CA ILE A 349 24.24 21.52 -27.79
C ILE A 349 24.65 21.59 -29.25
N GLU A 350 25.86 21.11 -29.53
CA GLU A 350 26.35 20.89 -30.90
C GLU A 350 27.01 19.52 -30.95
N MET A 351 26.43 18.61 -31.73
CA MET A 351 26.85 17.22 -31.82
C MET A 351 26.81 16.73 -33.27
N GLY A 352 27.47 15.60 -33.54
CA GLY A 352 27.40 14.89 -34.81
C GLY A 352 26.84 13.49 -34.63
N GLY A 353 26.05 13.03 -35.59
CA GLY A 353 25.41 11.71 -35.58
C GLY A 353 25.01 11.27 -36.99
N PHE A 354 24.14 10.28 -37.07
CA PHE A 354 23.59 9.75 -38.31
C PHE A 354 22.09 9.92 -38.33
N VAL A 355 21.53 10.29 -39.46
CA VAL A 355 20.07 10.45 -39.60
C VAL A 355 19.41 9.09 -39.47
N ASP A 356 18.48 8.95 -38.53
CA ASP A 356 17.56 7.80 -38.46
C ASP A 356 16.40 8.04 -39.45
N SER A 357 15.68 9.13 -39.23
CA SER A 357 14.49 9.50 -40.01
C SER A 357 14.32 11.02 -40.14
N VAL A 358 13.67 11.43 -41.23
CA VAL A 358 13.28 12.83 -41.48
C VAL A 358 11.78 12.88 -41.73
N GLU A 359 11.05 13.57 -40.87
CA GLU A 359 9.60 13.72 -40.97
C GLU A 359 9.24 15.18 -41.16
N LYS A 360 8.33 15.47 -42.10
CA LYS A 360 7.77 16.81 -42.24
C LYS A 360 6.71 17.03 -41.15
N SER A 361 6.83 18.11 -40.40
CA SER A 361 5.84 18.44 -39.37
C SER A 361 4.47 18.78 -39.99
N PRO A 362 3.34 18.44 -39.35
CA PRO A 362 2.01 18.88 -39.78
C PRO A 362 1.84 20.41 -39.83
N ASP A 363 2.61 21.14 -39.00
CA ASP A 363 2.41 22.58 -38.74
C ASP A 363 3.16 23.53 -39.69
N GLY A 364 3.81 23.05 -40.77
CA GLY A 364 4.40 23.93 -41.79
C GLY A 364 5.64 23.40 -42.54
N ASN A 365 6.55 24.30 -42.93
CA ASN A 365 7.81 24.02 -43.64
C ASN A 365 8.98 23.67 -42.68
N VAL A 366 8.68 23.02 -41.57
CA VAL A 366 9.68 22.55 -40.59
C VAL A 366 9.73 21.03 -40.58
N TYR A 367 10.93 20.51 -40.30
CA TYR A 367 11.19 19.08 -40.26
C TYR A 367 11.61 18.64 -38.86
N MET A 368 11.16 17.45 -38.49
CA MET A 368 11.68 16.65 -37.40
C MET A 368 12.80 15.78 -37.96
N VAL A 369 13.99 15.85 -37.38
CA VAL A 369 15.10 14.96 -37.74
C VAL A 369 15.43 14.10 -36.52
N ARG A 370 15.32 12.78 -36.67
CA ARG A 370 15.75 11.82 -35.64
C ARG A 370 17.17 11.38 -35.94
N ILE A 371 18.00 11.32 -34.89
CA ILE A 371 19.44 11.16 -35.04
C ILE A 371 19.94 10.06 -34.10
N ASP A 372 20.74 9.16 -34.66
CA ASP A 372 21.52 8.14 -33.98
C ASP A 372 22.88 8.68 -33.58
N LEU A 373 23.20 8.58 -32.30
CA LEU A 373 24.51 8.98 -31.75
C LEU A 373 25.33 7.76 -31.34
N VAL A 374 24.70 6.77 -30.71
CA VAL A 374 25.37 5.57 -30.19
C VAL A 374 25.07 4.34 -31.02
N ASP A 375 26.03 3.39 -31.02
CA ASP A 375 25.92 2.17 -31.83
C ASP A 375 24.68 1.33 -31.51
N ARG A 376 24.13 1.44 -30.30
CA ARG A 376 22.90 0.73 -29.91
C ARG A 376 21.62 1.23 -30.60
N SER A 377 21.60 2.46 -31.14
CA SER A 377 20.42 2.99 -31.86
C SER A 377 20.59 2.88 -33.37
N LYS A 378 21.84 2.94 -33.86
CA LYS A 378 22.18 2.97 -35.29
C LYS A 378 21.47 1.91 -36.11
N GLY A 379 20.66 2.38 -37.07
CA GLY A 379 20.03 1.53 -38.09
C GLY A 379 18.90 0.65 -37.57
N ILE A 380 18.42 0.90 -36.34
CA ILE A 380 17.23 0.26 -35.79
C ILE A 380 16.05 1.20 -35.98
N GLU A 381 15.16 0.87 -36.92
CA GLU A 381 14.00 1.70 -37.25
C GLU A 381 13.18 2.06 -36.01
N GLY A 382 13.01 3.37 -35.78
CA GLY A 382 12.22 3.90 -34.66
C GLY A 382 12.96 3.96 -33.32
N VAL A 383 14.25 3.63 -33.27
CA VAL A 383 15.12 3.80 -32.11
C VAL A 383 16.14 4.89 -32.42
N TYR A 384 16.12 5.97 -31.64
CA TYR A 384 16.95 7.15 -31.87
C TYR A 384 17.39 7.77 -30.54
N ASP A 385 18.46 8.57 -30.58
CA ASP A 385 19.01 9.21 -29.40
C ASP A 385 18.59 10.69 -29.26
N ILE A 386 18.31 11.35 -30.38
CA ILE A 386 17.96 12.78 -30.43
C ILE A 386 16.77 13.00 -31.36
N GLU A 387 15.82 13.81 -30.91
CA GLU A 387 14.82 14.46 -31.78
C GLU A 387 15.17 15.93 -31.98
N LEU A 388 15.58 16.30 -33.19
CA LEU A 388 15.76 17.69 -33.59
C LEU A 388 14.45 18.23 -34.15
N LYS A 389 13.74 19.00 -33.32
CA LYS A 389 12.46 19.65 -33.65
C LYS A 389 12.68 20.97 -34.41
N ASN A 390 11.70 21.35 -35.22
CA ASN A 390 11.60 22.66 -35.87
C ASN A 390 12.79 23.02 -36.78
N SER A 391 13.38 22.03 -37.48
CA SER A 391 14.47 22.31 -38.41
C SER A 391 13.94 23.06 -39.65
N THR A 392 14.45 24.27 -39.86
CA THR A 392 14.15 25.13 -41.04
C THR A 392 15.25 25.10 -42.09
N GLN A 393 16.22 24.18 -41.98
CA GLN A 393 17.37 24.13 -42.88
C GLN A 393 16.92 23.82 -44.33
N PRO A 394 17.31 24.61 -45.35
CA PRO A 394 16.75 24.53 -46.71
C PRO A 394 16.84 23.14 -47.38
N ASN A 395 17.83 22.33 -46.99
CA ASN A 395 18.13 21.03 -47.59
C ASN A 395 17.84 19.84 -46.67
N VAL A 396 17.18 20.04 -45.52
CA VAL A 396 16.90 18.97 -44.56
C VAL A 396 16.08 17.82 -45.19
N LYS A 397 15.20 18.14 -46.13
CA LYS A 397 14.38 17.19 -46.89
C LYS A 397 15.18 16.23 -47.79
N ASN A 398 16.46 16.55 -48.04
CA ASN A 398 17.33 15.75 -48.89
C ASN A 398 18.14 14.73 -48.08
N LEU A 399 18.06 14.78 -46.74
CA LEU A 399 18.76 13.83 -45.87
C LEU A 399 18.01 12.49 -45.88
N GLY A 400 18.76 11.41 -46.10
CA GLY A 400 18.31 10.03 -45.99
C GLY A 400 18.80 9.35 -44.71
N SER A 401 18.20 8.21 -44.38
CA SER A 401 18.66 7.37 -43.28
C SER A 401 20.13 6.96 -43.49
N GLY A 402 20.93 7.04 -42.43
CA GLY A 402 22.37 6.79 -42.45
C GLY A 402 23.23 7.97 -42.89
N ASP A 403 22.64 9.10 -43.33
CA ASP A 403 23.43 10.28 -43.70
C ASP A 403 24.13 10.89 -42.47
N PRO A 404 25.43 11.21 -42.53
CA PRO A 404 26.12 11.87 -41.44
C PRO A 404 25.67 13.33 -41.32
N VAL A 405 25.33 13.76 -40.11
CA VAL A 405 24.87 15.12 -39.82
C VAL A 405 25.61 15.71 -38.63
N ARG A 406 25.83 17.03 -38.69
CA ARG A 406 26.08 17.85 -37.50
C ARG A 406 24.87 18.72 -37.26
N PHE A 407 24.48 18.84 -36.01
CA PHE A 407 23.33 19.62 -35.62
C PHE A 407 23.66 20.48 -34.41
N LYS A 408 22.92 21.58 -34.32
CA LYS A 408 22.93 22.50 -33.19
C LYS A 408 21.51 22.76 -32.76
N GLY A 409 21.26 22.77 -31.47
CA GLY A 409 19.95 23.01 -30.90
C GLY A 409 20.02 23.38 -29.43
N THR A 410 18.85 23.57 -28.83
CA THR A 410 18.70 23.81 -27.39
C THR A 410 17.94 22.63 -26.79
N LEU A 411 18.42 22.08 -25.68
CA LEU A 411 17.74 20.98 -24.98
C LEU A 411 16.42 21.48 -24.36
N ASP A 412 15.30 20.96 -24.86
CA ASP A 412 13.95 21.37 -24.44
C ASP A 412 13.26 20.32 -23.54
N ALA A 413 13.43 19.04 -23.87
CA ALA A 413 12.88 17.89 -23.14
C ALA A 413 13.76 16.65 -23.26
N TYR A 414 13.54 15.67 -22.39
CA TYR A 414 14.04 14.30 -22.49
C TYR A 414 12.90 13.32 -22.16
N THR A 415 13.00 12.08 -22.62
CA THR A 415 11.97 11.03 -22.46
C THR A 415 12.54 9.76 -21.86
#